data_AF-A0AAJ0XEQ6-F1
#
_entry.id   AF-A0AAJ0XEQ6-F1
#
_cell.length_a   1.000
_cell.length_b   1.000
_cell.length_c   1.000
_cell.angle_alpha   90.00
_cell.angle_beta   90.00
_cell.angle_gamma   90.00
#
_symmetry.space_group_name_H-M   'P 1'
#
loop_
_entity.id
_entity.type
_entity.pdbx_description
1 polymer ?
#
loop_
_entity_poly.entity_id
_entity_poly.type
_entity_poly.pdbx_seq_one_letter_code
_entity_poly.pdbx_strand_id
1 'polypeptide(L)'
;MAPVAFLVVLIVTLGGCATEGKVTDPSVYIGNPFHRPTESGFRDMARAGCGSMSIGDSTVGALLGKNQAFDGLISALYQGDISNDEFMNQVLLQHPAADANIHATGCIMDQLAQCFAETCKAEAAVERQSEEAENDTEAEKIRSAVTIDPSELPTEDLPEIDGMIEQSKEEDGPKPLP
;
A
#
# COMPACT_ATOMS: atom_id res chain seq x y z
N MET A 1 -17.75 28.25 33.21
CA MET A 1 -18.90 27.52 33.79
C MET A 1 -20.17 28.07 33.17
N ALA A 2 -20.80 27.30 32.29
CA ALA A 2 -22.17 27.53 31.82
C ALA A 2 -22.75 26.15 31.47
N PRO A 3 -23.87 25.71 32.08
CA PRO A 3 -24.52 24.45 31.75
C PRO A 3 -25.50 24.67 30.61
N VAL A 4 -25.38 23.92 29.52
CA VAL A 4 -26.44 23.83 28.51
C VAL A 4 -27.13 22.49 28.66
N ALA A 5 -28.41 22.57 28.99
CA ALA A 5 -29.29 21.50 29.33
C ALA A 5 -29.80 20.74 28.10
N PHE A 6 -30.13 19.47 28.37
CA PHE A 6 -30.76 18.45 27.54
C PHE A 6 -31.93 18.92 26.66
N LEU A 7 -32.05 18.34 25.46
CA LEU A 7 -33.36 18.00 24.90
C LEU A 7 -33.28 16.68 24.12
N VAL A 8 -33.85 15.63 24.72
CA VAL A 8 -34.15 14.34 24.10
C VAL A 8 -35.45 14.49 23.33
N VAL A 9 -35.45 14.19 22.03
CA VAL A 9 -36.68 13.95 21.27
C VAL A 9 -36.59 12.56 20.65
N LEU A 10 -37.31 11.65 21.30
CA LEU A 10 -37.52 10.26 20.93
C LEU A 10 -38.72 10.23 19.97
N ILE A 11 -38.47 10.10 18.66
CA ILE A 11 -39.54 9.85 17.68
C ILE A 11 -39.59 8.35 17.42
N VAL A 12 -40.50 7.68 18.15
CA VAL A 12 -40.97 6.33 17.83
C VAL A 12 -42.18 6.48 16.94
N THR A 13 -42.03 6.23 15.64
CA THR A 13 -43.16 5.99 14.73
C THR A 13 -43.18 4.52 14.35
N LEU A 14 -43.92 3.75 15.14
CA LEU A 14 -44.45 2.44 14.77
C LEU A 14 -45.70 2.66 13.90
N GLY A 15 -45.74 2.05 12.72
CA GLY A 15 -46.97 1.97 11.93
C GLY A 15 -46.77 1.40 10.52
N GLY A 16 -47.13 0.13 10.32
CA GLY A 16 -47.54 -0.41 9.01
C GLY A 16 -46.90 -1.75 8.61
N CYS A 17 -47.59 -2.85 8.90
CA CYS A 17 -47.26 -4.20 8.41
C CYS A 17 -47.98 -4.52 7.09
N ALA A 18 -47.41 -5.51 6.39
CA ALA A 18 -47.98 -6.42 5.39
C ALA A 18 -47.91 -6.03 3.90
N THR A 19 -46.95 -6.65 3.21
CA THR A 19 -47.31 -7.62 2.16
C THR A 19 -46.19 -8.66 2.04
N GLU A 20 -46.46 -9.87 2.53
CA GLU A 20 -45.70 -11.07 2.20
C GLU A 20 -45.98 -11.45 0.74
N GLY A 21 -45.19 -10.87 -0.16
CA GLY A 21 -44.85 -11.51 -1.42
C GLY A 21 -43.39 -11.86 -1.33
N LYS A 22 -43.04 -13.15 -1.16
CA LYS A 22 -41.71 -13.64 -1.51
C LYS A 22 -41.57 -13.55 -3.03
N VAL A 23 -41.42 -12.34 -3.54
CA VAL A 23 -40.66 -12.12 -4.76
C VAL A 23 -39.23 -12.38 -4.29
N THR A 24 -38.77 -13.61 -4.48
CA THR A 24 -37.33 -13.87 -4.64
C THR A 24 -36.89 -12.97 -5.76
N ASP A 25 -36.41 -11.79 -5.37
CA ASP A 25 -35.87 -10.81 -6.27
C ASP A 25 -34.77 -11.51 -7.07
N PRO A 26 -34.88 -11.60 -8.41
CA PRO A 26 -33.83 -12.20 -9.23
C PRO A 26 -32.51 -11.40 -9.15
N SER A 27 -32.49 -10.25 -8.46
CA SER A 27 -31.26 -9.56 -8.05
C SER A 27 -30.49 -10.28 -6.93
N VAL A 28 -31.09 -11.27 -6.23
CA VAL A 28 -30.48 -11.92 -5.05
C VAL A 28 -29.20 -12.69 -5.37
N TYR A 29 -28.90 -13.08 -6.61
CA TYR A 29 -27.65 -13.78 -6.90
C TYR A 29 -27.14 -13.64 -8.34
N ILE A 30 -27.26 -12.45 -8.93
CA ILE A 30 -26.28 -12.05 -9.96
C ILE A 30 -25.25 -11.18 -9.24
N GLY A 31 -24.54 -11.79 -8.29
CA GLY A 31 -23.33 -11.19 -7.75
C GLY A 31 -22.42 -10.89 -8.93
N ASN A 32 -22.07 -9.61 -9.10
CA ASN A 32 -21.21 -9.17 -10.19
C ASN A 32 -19.96 -10.09 -10.20
N PRO A 33 -19.78 -10.95 -11.22
CA PRO A 33 -18.66 -11.89 -11.23
C PRO A 33 -17.32 -11.15 -11.27
N PHE A 34 -17.35 -9.88 -11.69
CA PHE A 34 -16.26 -8.92 -11.56
C PHE A 34 -16.37 -8.25 -10.18
N HIS A 35 -16.11 -9.01 -9.11
CA HIS A 35 -15.95 -8.44 -7.77
C HIS A 35 -14.86 -7.38 -7.87
N ARG A 36 -15.28 -6.12 -7.99
CA ARG A 36 -14.32 -5.03 -8.05
C ARG A 36 -13.55 -5.04 -6.74
N PRO A 37 -12.27 -4.66 -6.78
CA PRO A 37 -11.55 -4.32 -5.56
C PRO A 37 -12.45 -3.43 -4.69
N THR A 38 -12.46 -3.71 -3.38
CA THR A 38 -13.18 -2.90 -2.41
C THR A 38 -12.17 -2.24 -1.49
N GLU A 39 -12.48 -1.03 -1.04
CA GLU A 39 -11.61 -0.29 -0.12
C GLU A 39 -11.39 -1.07 1.19
N SER A 40 -12.45 -1.72 1.71
CA SER A 40 -12.33 -2.59 2.88
C SER A 40 -11.41 -3.78 2.63
N GLY A 41 -11.50 -4.42 1.47
CA GLY A 41 -10.62 -5.54 1.11
C GLY A 41 -9.16 -5.10 1.00
N PHE A 42 -8.89 -3.92 0.42
CA PHE A 42 -7.56 -3.33 0.41
C PHE A 42 -7.02 -3.10 1.83
N ARG A 43 -7.81 -2.50 2.73
CA ARG A 43 -7.42 -2.29 4.13
C ARG A 43 -7.10 -3.59 4.84
N ASP A 44 -7.87 -4.63 4.61
CA ASP A 44 -7.65 -5.94 5.22
C ASP A 44 -6.38 -6.60 4.68
N MET A 45 -6.07 -6.48 3.38
CA MET A 45 -4.80 -6.91 2.80
C MET A 45 -3.61 -6.12 3.38
N ALA A 46 -3.70 -4.78 3.42
CA ALA A 46 -2.66 -3.94 4.01
C ALA A 46 -2.43 -4.25 5.49
N ARG A 47 -3.50 -4.54 6.25
CA ARG A 47 -3.40 -4.96 7.65
C ARG A 47 -2.77 -6.34 7.79
N ALA A 48 -3.13 -7.30 6.93
CA ALA A 48 -2.61 -8.66 6.99
C ALA A 48 -1.14 -8.73 6.57
N GLY A 49 -0.79 -8.13 5.43
CA GLY A 49 0.57 -8.18 4.89
C GLY A 49 1.53 -7.18 5.52
N CYS A 50 1.10 -5.93 5.71
CA CYS A 50 2.00 -4.87 6.16
C CYS A 50 1.85 -4.55 7.66
N GLY A 51 0.90 -5.19 8.36
CA GLY A 51 0.46 -4.78 9.69
C GLY A 51 1.52 -4.75 10.78
N SER A 52 2.58 -5.54 10.66
CA SER A 52 3.72 -5.61 11.58
C SER A 52 4.81 -4.58 11.28
N MET A 53 4.81 -3.97 10.08
CA MET A 53 5.81 -2.99 9.67
C MET A 53 5.59 -1.67 10.41
N SER A 54 6.69 -0.96 10.69
CA SER A 54 6.66 0.31 11.41
C SER A 54 6.54 1.50 10.46
N ILE A 55 5.74 2.48 10.87
CA ILE A 55 5.66 3.82 10.32
C ILE A 55 5.85 4.79 11.50
N GLY A 56 7.00 5.46 11.55
CA GLY A 56 7.46 6.16 12.74
C GLY A 56 7.49 5.24 13.96
N ASP A 57 6.81 5.64 15.04
CA ASP A 57 6.76 4.89 16.30
C ASP A 57 5.60 3.88 16.40
N SER A 58 4.84 3.66 15.33
CA SER A 58 3.64 2.80 15.33
C SER A 58 3.65 1.79 14.20
N THR A 59 2.98 0.66 14.39
CA THR A 59 2.82 -0.32 13.30
C THR A 59 1.69 0.09 12.36
N VAL A 60 1.76 -0.32 11.09
CA VAL A 60 0.70 -0.10 10.09
C VAL A 60 -0.65 -0.60 10.63
N GLY A 61 -0.69 -1.79 11.23
CA GLY A 61 -1.93 -2.36 11.78
C GLY A 61 -2.52 -1.51 12.92
N ALA A 62 -1.67 -0.93 13.76
CA ALA A 62 -2.11 -0.02 14.82
C ALA A 62 -2.64 1.30 14.25
N LEU A 63 -1.95 1.85 13.23
CA LEU A 63 -2.37 3.09 12.57
C LEU A 63 -3.71 2.93 11.85
N LEU A 64 -3.90 1.87 11.07
CA LEU A 64 -5.17 1.53 10.42
C LEU A 64 -6.33 1.30 11.40
N GLY A 65 -6.05 1.00 12.67
CA GLY A 65 -7.09 0.76 13.69
C GLY A 65 -7.41 1.98 14.55
N LYS A 66 -6.49 2.94 14.68
CA LYS A 66 -6.56 3.99 15.71
C LYS A 66 -6.29 5.41 15.20
N ASN A 67 -5.64 5.57 14.05
CA ASN A 67 -5.26 6.87 13.51
C ASN A 67 -6.12 7.22 12.29
N GLN A 68 -7.10 8.13 12.49
CA GLN A 68 -8.01 8.56 11.42
C GLN A 68 -7.31 9.28 10.26
N ALA A 69 -6.21 10.01 10.53
CA ALA A 69 -5.47 10.70 9.48
C ALA A 69 -4.78 9.69 8.55
N PHE A 70 -4.11 8.69 9.12
CA PHE A 70 -3.51 7.60 8.37
C PHE A 70 -4.58 6.78 7.62
N ASP A 71 -5.70 6.48 8.29
CA ASP A 71 -6.85 5.78 7.68
C ASP A 71 -7.42 6.53 6.46
N GLY A 72 -7.45 7.87 6.53
CA GLY A 72 -7.85 8.75 5.44
C GLY A 72 -6.83 8.80 4.29
N LEU A 73 -5.53 8.76 4.58
CA LEU A 73 -4.50 8.63 3.52
C LEU A 73 -4.66 7.31 2.75
N ILE A 74 -4.99 6.23 3.45
CA ILE A 74 -5.24 4.91 2.85
C ILE A 74 -6.49 4.93 1.97
N SER A 75 -7.57 5.63 2.38
CA SER A 75 -8.73 5.90 1.51
C SER A 75 -8.31 6.64 0.24
N ALA A 76 -7.63 7.78 0.41
CA ALA A 76 -7.28 8.66 -0.70
C ALA A 76 -6.38 7.94 -1.71
N LEU A 77 -5.41 7.16 -1.21
CA LEU A 77 -4.55 6.33 -2.05
C LEU A 77 -5.37 5.29 -2.83
N TYR A 78 -6.28 4.58 -2.17
CA TYR A 78 -7.15 3.59 -2.82
C TYR A 78 -8.06 4.20 -3.89
N GLN A 79 -8.62 5.38 -3.63
CA GLN A 79 -9.52 6.08 -4.54
C GLN A 79 -8.77 6.73 -5.72
N GLY A 80 -7.43 6.81 -5.64
CA GLY A 80 -6.59 7.49 -6.63
C GLY A 80 -6.60 9.01 -6.49
N ASP A 81 -7.06 9.55 -5.36
CA ASP A 81 -7.08 10.98 -5.07
C ASP A 81 -5.67 11.53 -4.81
N ILE A 82 -4.75 10.67 -4.38
CA ILE A 82 -3.33 10.96 -4.22
C ILE A 82 -2.49 9.93 -4.97
N SER A 83 -1.34 10.37 -5.50
CA SER A 83 -0.37 9.48 -6.11
C SER A 83 0.43 8.71 -5.05
N ASN A 84 1.16 7.68 -5.48
CA ASN A 84 2.09 6.93 -4.63
C ASN A 84 3.13 7.86 -3.96
N ASP A 85 3.71 8.78 -4.74
CA ASP A 85 4.70 9.73 -4.23
C ASP A 85 4.09 10.70 -3.21
N GLU A 86 2.88 11.18 -3.47
CA GLU A 86 2.17 12.06 -2.53
C GLU A 86 1.83 11.32 -1.25
N PHE A 87 1.39 10.06 -1.33
CA PHE A 87 1.17 9.21 -0.15
C PHE A 87 2.45 9.07 0.69
N MET A 88 3.60 8.76 0.08
CA MET A 88 4.89 8.67 0.81
C MET A 88 5.24 10.00 1.48
N ASN A 89 5.11 11.13 0.78
CA ASN A 89 5.39 12.44 1.33
C ASN A 89 4.47 12.78 2.51
N GLN A 90 3.17 12.50 2.40
CA GLN A 90 2.20 12.73 3.47
C GLN A 90 2.47 11.83 4.68
N VAL A 91 2.82 10.56 4.46
CA VAL A 91 3.22 9.64 5.53
C VAL A 91 4.48 10.13 6.21
N LEU A 92 5.52 10.53 5.46
CA LEU A 92 6.76 11.06 6.01
C LEU A 92 6.54 12.34 6.84
N LEU A 93 5.65 13.22 6.36
CA LEU A 93 5.31 14.46 7.06
C LEU A 93 4.57 14.20 8.39
N GLN A 94 3.66 13.23 8.42
CA GLN A 94 2.85 12.90 9.60
C GLN A 94 3.57 11.95 10.56
N HIS A 95 4.47 11.11 10.05
CA HIS A 95 5.17 10.06 10.77
C HIS A 95 6.66 10.06 10.39
N PRO A 96 7.46 11.00 10.90
CA PRO A 96 8.87 11.08 10.56
C PRO A 96 9.65 9.84 11.05
N ALA A 97 10.45 9.25 10.17
CA ALA A 97 11.29 8.09 10.46
C ALA A 97 12.63 8.20 9.70
N ALA A 98 13.68 7.55 10.23
CA ALA A 98 15.03 7.63 9.66
C ALA A 98 15.16 6.97 8.28
N ASP A 99 14.36 5.94 8.02
CA ASP A 99 14.28 5.22 6.75
C ASP A 99 13.19 5.79 5.82
N ALA A 100 12.64 6.96 6.16
CA ALA A 100 11.50 7.59 5.50
C ALA A 100 10.26 6.68 5.36
N ASN A 101 10.14 5.64 6.18
CA ASN A 101 9.08 4.63 6.12
C ASN A 101 9.02 3.83 4.80
N ILE A 102 10.10 3.83 3.99
CA ILE A 102 10.11 3.30 2.62
C ILE A 102 9.58 1.87 2.55
N HIS A 103 10.02 1.00 3.48
CA HIS A 103 9.60 -0.40 3.49
C HIS A 103 8.10 -0.57 3.74
N ALA A 104 7.56 0.15 4.73
CA ALA A 104 6.14 0.05 5.08
C ALA A 104 5.25 0.67 4.01
N THR A 105 5.62 1.83 3.46
CA THR A 105 4.85 2.46 2.38
C THR A 105 4.92 1.65 1.08
N GLY A 106 6.08 1.06 0.76
CA GLY A 106 6.24 0.15 -0.37
C GLY A 106 5.32 -1.06 -0.26
N CYS A 107 5.33 -1.74 0.89
CA CYS A 107 4.42 -2.87 1.13
C CYS A 107 2.95 -2.48 0.91
N ILE A 108 2.49 -1.33 1.41
CA ILE A 108 1.10 -0.88 1.23
C ILE A 108 0.77 -0.68 -0.25
N MET A 109 1.68 -0.11 -1.04
CA MET A 109 1.49 0.07 -2.48
C MET A 109 1.44 -1.26 -3.23
N ASP A 110 2.28 -2.22 -2.84
CA ASP A 110 2.28 -3.56 -3.42
C ASP A 110 0.96 -4.28 -3.13
N GLN A 111 0.44 -4.16 -1.90
CA GLN A 111 -0.90 -4.67 -1.56
C GLN A 111 -2.01 -3.99 -2.37
N LEU A 112 -1.88 -2.69 -2.66
CA LEU A 112 -2.83 -1.97 -3.51
C LEU A 112 -2.79 -2.47 -4.96
N ALA A 113 -1.59 -2.58 -5.52
CA ALA A 113 -1.38 -3.11 -6.86
C ALA A 113 -1.93 -4.53 -6.99
N GLN A 114 -1.67 -5.40 -6.00
CA GLN A 114 -2.21 -6.75 -5.95
C GLN A 114 -3.73 -6.76 -5.84
N CYS A 115 -4.30 -5.92 -4.97
CA CYS A 115 -5.74 -5.76 -4.81
C CYS A 115 -6.41 -5.36 -6.15
N PHE A 116 -5.79 -4.49 -6.95
CA PHE A 116 -6.30 -4.14 -8.28
C PHE A 116 -6.05 -5.20 -9.37
N ALA A 117 -4.98 -5.98 -9.27
CA ALA A 117 -4.65 -7.05 -10.21
C ALA A 117 -5.51 -8.30 -10.02
N GLU A 118 -5.89 -8.59 -8.78
CA GLU A 118 -6.59 -9.82 -8.37
C GLU A 118 -7.95 -9.50 -7.71
N THR A 119 -8.38 -10.31 -6.74
CA THR A 119 -9.50 -10.01 -5.86
C THR A 119 -8.93 -9.58 -4.52
N CYS A 120 -9.37 -8.45 -3.94
CA CYS A 120 -8.86 -7.97 -2.65
C CYS A 120 -9.29 -8.87 -1.49
N LYS A 121 -8.63 -10.01 -1.36
CA LYS A 121 -8.83 -10.99 -0.30
C LYS A 121 -7.57 -11.03 0.54
N ALA A 122 -7.73 -10.87 1.84
CA ALA A 122 -6.62 -10.89 2.79
C ALA A 122 -5.82 -12.20 2.77
N GLU A 123 -6.46 -13.32 2.40
CA GLU A 123 -5.83 -14.65 2.29
C GLU A 123 -4.67 -14.65 1.27
N ALA A 124 -4.84 -13.95 0.14
CA ALA A 124 -3.84 -13.88 -0.92
C ALA A 124 -2.59 -13.06 -0.52
N ALA A 125 -2.70 -12.18 0.47
CA ALA A 125 -1.58 -11.41 0.98
C ALA A 125 -0.64 -12.26 1.86
N VAL A 126 -1.21 -13.21 2.62
CA VAL A 126 -0.45 -14.06 3.55
C VAL A 126 0.30 -15.17 2.82
N GLU A 127 -0.31 -15.78 1.81
CA GLU A 127 0.30 -16.88 1.04
C GLU A 127 1.60 -16.44 0.35
N ARG A 128 1.61 -15.26 -0.30
CA ARG A 128 2.81 -14.77 -1.00
C ARG A 128 3.97 -14.38 -0.09
N GLN A 129 3.68 -13.83 1.08
CA GLN A 129 4.75 -13.55 2.05
C GLN A 129 5.44 -14.83 2.52
N SER A 130 4.69 -15.93 2.57
CA SER A 130 5.27 -17.25 2.84
C SER A 130 6.15 -17.72 1.67
N GLU A 131 5.71 -17.55 0.43
CA GLU A 131 6.47 -17.94 -0.77
C GLU A 131 7.76 -17.12 -0.96
N GLU A 132 7.71 -15.82 -0.69
CA GLU A 132 8.87 -14.92 -0.83
C GLU A 132 9.91 -15.18 0.27
N ALA A 133 9.48 -15.43 1.51
CA ALA A 133 10.36 -15.83 2.60
C ALA A 133 11.06 -17.17 2.33
N GLU A 134 10.38 -18.12 1.68
CA GLU A 134 10.98 -19.39 1.28
C GLU A 134 12.02 -19.21 0.16
N ASN A 135 11.77 -18.31 -0.81
CA ASN A 135 12.69 -18.03 -1.90
C ASN A 135 13.96 -17.28 -1.46
N ASP A 136 13.83 -16.32 -0.53
CA ASP A 136 14.99 -15.61 0.03
C ASP A 136 15.94 -16.54 0.78
N THR A 137 15.40 -17.59 1.41
CA THR A 137 16.20 -18.65 2.06
C THR A 137 17.04 -19.43 1.02
N GLU A 138 16.51 -19.61 -0.20
CA GLU A 138 17.22 -20.28 -1.28
C GLU A 138 18.27 -19.35 -1.94
N ALA A 139 17.93 -18.09 -2.16
CA ALA A 139 18.86 -17.09 -2.69
C ALA A 139 20.06 -16.86 -1.75
N GLU A 140 19.84 -16.82 -0.44
CA GLU A 140 20.91 -16.71 0.56
C GLU A 140 21.80 -17.96 0.62
N LYS A 141 21.21 -19.15 0.42
CA LYS A 141 21.95 -20.41 0.30
C LYS A 141 22.87 -20.42 -0.93
N ILE A 142 22.41 -19.88 -2.06
CA ILE A 142 23.24 -19.76 -3.27
C ILE A 142 24.37 -18.74 -3.07
N ARG A 143 24.09 -17.58 -2.46
CA ARG A 143 25.14 -16.58 -2.15
C ARG A 143 26.19 -17.12 -1.18
N SER A 144 25.78 -17.90 -0.18
CA SER A 144 26.71 -18.53 0.77
C SER A 144 27.56 -19.65 0.14
N ALA A 145 27.09 -20.28 -0.95
CA ALA A 145 27.85 -21.28 -1.68
C ALA A 145 28.86 -20.67 -2.68
N VAL A 146 28.71 -19.39 -3.02
CA VAL A 146 29.62 -18.63 -3.90
C VAL A 146 30.57 -17.81 -3.03
N THR A 147 31.37 -18.48 -2.20
CA THR A 147 32.62 -17.88 -1.69
C THR A 147 33.63 -17.91 -2.81
N ILE A 148 33.65 -16.88 -3.65
CA ILE A 148 34.74 -16.64 -4.59
C ILE A 148 35.96 -16.29 -3.74
N ASP A 149 36.98 -17.15 -3.72
CA ASP A 149 38.26 -16.84 -3.09
C ASP A 149 38.84 -15.59 -3.77
N PRO A 150 39.02 -14.47 -3.05
CA PRO A 150 39.57 -13.24 -3.62
C PRO A 150 40.96 -13.43 -4.26
N SER A 151 41.64 -14.53 -3.94
CA SER A 151 42.98 -14.88 -4.41
C SER A 151 42.99 -15.51 -5.82
N GLU A 152 41.83 -15.93 -6.34
CA GLU A 152 41.69 -16.51 -7.69
C GLU A 152 41.17 -15.50 -8.74
N LEU A 153 40.97 -14.22 -8.36
CA LEU A 153 40.61 -13.19 -9.32
C LEU A 153 41.77 -12.98 -10.31
N PRO A 154 41.57 -13.26 -11.62
CA PRO A 154 42.58 -12.99 -12.62
C PRO A 154 42.83 -11.48 -12.65
N THR A 155 44.03 -11.06 -12.26
CA THR A 155 44.55 -9.70 -12.43
C THR A 155 44.93 -9.43 -13.90
N GLU A 156 44.07 -9.83 -14.84
CA GLU A 156 44.27 -9.46 -16.23
C GLU A 156 44.00 -7.96 -16.39
N ASP A 157 44.97 -7.27 -17.00
CA ASP A 157 45.00 -5.83 -17.27
C ASP A 157 43.66 -5.35 -17.82
N LEU A 158 42.86 -4.71 -16.97
CA LEU A 158 41.69 -3.97 -17.40
C LEU A 158 42.18 -2.79 -18.25
N PRO A 159 41.84 -2.72 -19.55
CA PRO A 159 42.19 -1.57 -20.37
C PRO A 159 41.54 -0.32 -19.77
N GLU A 160 42.31 0.78 -19.68
CA GLU A 160 41.84 2.09 -19.24
C GLU A 160 40.52 2.48 -19.95
N ILE A 161 39.41 2.40 -19.22
CA ILE A 161 38.11 2.91 -19.68
C ILE A 161 38.05 4.41 -19.31
N ASP A 162 38.97 5.21 -19.85
CA ASP A 162 39.16 6.63 -19.53
C ASP A 162 38.51 7.58 -20.57
N GLY A 163 37.35 7.23 -21.14
CA GLY A 163 36.91 7.95 -22.35
C GLY A 163 35.43 8.03 -22.68
N MET A 164 34.49 7.95 -21.73
CA MET A 164 33.05 8.01 -22.06
C MET A 164 32.19 8.88 -21.14
N ILE A 165 32.73 9.93 -20.51
CA ILE A 165 31.94 10.97 -19.84
C ILE A 165 32.29 12.36 -20.40
N GLU A 166 32.10 12.55 -21.69
CA GLU A 166 31.96 13.89 -22.26
C GLU A 166 30.80 13.89 -23.27
N GLN A 167 30.05 14.99 -23.27
CA GLN A 167 28.91 15.31 -24.13
C GLN A 167 27.52 14.91 -23.63
N SER A 168 27.02 15.68 -22.65
CA SER A 168 25.60 16.09 -22.63
C SER A 168 25.49 17.48 -21.99
N LYS A 169 25.96 18.48 -22.75
CA LYS A 169 25.64 19.90 -22.56
C LYS A 169 25.23 20.43 -23.93
N GLU A 170 23.92 20.58 -24.17
CA GLU A 170 23.37 21.55 -25.13
C GLU A 170 21.87 21.69 -24.82
N GLU A 171 21.51 22.71 -24.04
CA GLU A 171 20.77 23.91 -24.49
C GLU A 171 19.31 23.63 -24.90
N ASP A 172 18.38 23.92 -24.00
CA ASP A 172 17.06 24.42 -24.40
C ASP A 172 16.57 25.46 -23.38
N GLY A 173 16.84 26.73 -23.67
CA GLY A 173 16.37 27.87 -22.89
C GLY A 173 15.01 28.35 -23.40
N PRO A 174 14.07 28.76 -22.51
CA PRO A 174 12.74 29.17 -22.92
C PRO A 174 12.76 30.47 -23.73
N LYS A 175 12.12 30.42 -24.90
CA LYS A 175 11.90 31.56 -25.80
C LYS A 175 10.89 32.53 -25.17
N PRO A 176 11.16 33.85 -25.09
CA PRO A 176 10.18 34.82 -24.62
C PRO A 176 9.08 35.02 -25.67
N LEU A 177 7.82 35.08 -25.22
CA LEU A 177 6.64 35.38 -26.04
C LEU A 177 6.46 36.90 -26.25
N PRO A 178 5.87 37.31 -27.38
CA PRO A 178 5.67 38.72 -27.76
C PRO A 178 4.61 39.45 -26.94
#